data_AF-A0A838HUT0-F1
#
_entry.id   AF-A0A838HUT0-F1
#
_cell.length_a   1.000
_cell.length_b   1.000
_cell.length_c   1.000
_cell.angle_alpha   90.00
_cell.angle_beta   90.00
_cell.angle_gamma   90.00
#
_symmetry.space_group_name_H-M   'P 1'
#
loop_
_entity.id
_entity.type
_entity.pdbx_description
1 polymer ?
#
loop_
_entity_poly.entity_id
_entity_poly.type
_entity_poly.pdbx_seq_one_letter_code
_entity_poly.pdbx_strand_id
1 'polypeptide(L)'
;MRAVLDARVPAQARVVVAVSGGPDSTALLALTAAARPDLLLVVAHVRHGLRNDAADARVARDHATRLGLPLAQRDVTVDRNAAEGPEAAARAARYEALVDVAAGAGAGWVLFGHTADDQAETVLLNLARGSGVRGLAGMAVERRQGPVRVVRPLLGLRRAAVRLIPARGGLPVAVDPTNVDPDQRRARVRAEVLPALGRLSGGAGRAEGHGDPVPALTRLARLARDDAEALDEIAERSARRLLVRWGPARALALAPLAQLPRAVAGRVVRVMLAEVRGRGDGMSAESVWAVLGLRAGGALHVHGGVWVTSGGGWLAALPAGEAELVERPLRLPGRTPLPELAGAVLAGGAEAGRGPDAVLPFGGRVPLPGRVPAGADLVVRARRAGDRLPSAGGWTSVADLLARSGVPRAVRGLVPVVARPDGDVCWVAGVGSAAGSADAVPVRLTRG
;
A
#
# COMPACT_ATOMS: atom_id res chain seq x y z
N MET A 1 -25.35 4.71 14.47
CA MET A 1 -25.39 4.68 12.98
C MET A 1 -25.44 6.08 12.38
N ARG A 2 -26.48 6.89 12.63
CA ARG A 2 -26.61 8.26 12.07
C ARG A 2 -25.33 9.10 12.21
N ALA A 3 -24.79 9.21 13.43
CA ALA A 3 -23.53 9.91 13.68
C ALA A 3 -22.34 9.41 12.84
N VAL A 4 -22.28 8.11 12.50
CA VAL A 4 -21.23 7.56 11.63
C VAL A 4 -21.41 8.04 10.20
N LEU A 5 -22.65 8.07 9.70
CA LEU A 5 -23.00 8.56 8.37
C LEU A 5 -22.76 10.07 8.27
N ASP A 6 -23.18 10.86 9.25
CA ASP A 6 -23.01 12.33 9.26
C ASP A 6 -21.54 12.74 9.18
N ALA A 7 -20.66 12.03 9.90
CA ALA A 7 -19.23 12.32 9.90
C ALA A 7 -18.50 11.90 8.61
N ARG A 8 -19.13 11.12 7.71
CA ARG A 8 -18.42 10.43 6.61
C ARG A 8 -19.07 10.59 5.24
N VAL A 9 -20.37 10.78 5.20
CA VAL A 9 -21.17 10.83 3.98
C VAL A 9 -21.85 12.19 3.91
N PRO A 10 -21.43 13.06 2.97
CA PRO A 10 -22.04 14.36 2.74
C PRO A 10 -23.55 14.27 2.49
N ALA A 11 -24.26 15.36 2.74
CA ALA A 11 -25.67 15.47 2.36
C ALA A 11 -25.84 15.30 0.85
N GLN A 12 -26.96 14.71 0.42
CA GLN A 12 -27.29 14.50 -1.00
C GLN A 12 -26.29 13.63 -1.78
N ALA A 13 -25.34 12.99 -1.09
CA ALA A 13 -24.40 12.09 -1.71
C ALA A 13 -25.12 10.85 -2.28
N ARG A 14 -24.63 10.37 -3.42
CA ARG A 14 -25.05 9.09 -3.98
C ARG A 14 -24.28 7.95 -3.33
N VAL A 15 -25.02 6.98 -2.81
CA VAL A 15 -24.49 5.92 -1.95
C VAL A 15 -25.03 4.57 -2.38
N VAL A 16 -24.13 3.62 -2.62
CA VAL A 16 -24.49 2.23 -2.83
C VAL A 16 -24.63 1.52 -1.49
N VAL A 17 -25.73 0.80 -1.28
CA VAL A 17 -25.94 -0.07 -0.11
C VAL A 17 -25.81 -1.52 -0.54
N ALA A 18 -24.82 -2.23 -0.02
CA ALA A 18 -24.62 -3.64 -0.34
C ALA A 18 -25.66 -4.52 0.39
N VAL A 19 -26.59 -5.09 -0.36
CA VAL A 19 -27.70 -5.92 0.15
C VAL A 19 -27.50 -7.36 -0.30
N SER A 20 -27.11 -8.22 0.63
CA SER A 20 -26.89 -9.64 0.35
C SER A 20 -28.16 -10.49 0.51
N GLY A 21 -29.31 -9.89 0.83
CA GLY A 21 -30.56 -10.60 1.14
C GLY A 21 -30.65 -11.11 2.59
N GLY A 22 -29.54 -11.09 3.34
CA GLY A 22 -29.50 -11.48 4.75
C GLY A 22 -29.94 -10.36 5.70
N PRO A 23 -30.27 -10.69 6.96
CA PRO A 23 -30.90 -9.78 7.91
C PRO A 23 -30.05 -8.54 8.24
N ASP A 24 -28.73 -8.70 8.33
CA ASP A 24 -27.81 -7.59 8.67
C ASP A 24 -27.77 -6.54 7.54
N SER A 25 -27.86 -6.98 6.28
CA SER A 25 -27.88 -6.10 5.11
C SER A 25 -29.24 -5.44 4.89
N THR A 26 -30.33 -6.15 5.19
CA THR A 26 -31.69 -5.60 5.21
C THR A 26 -31.82 -4.51 6.29
N ALA A 27 -31.31 -4.77 7.49
CA ALA A 27 -31.28 -3.79 8.57
C ALA A 27 -30.47 -2.55 8.18
N LEU A 28 -29.30 -2.72 7.54
CA LEU A 28 -28.49 -1.61 7.05
C LEU A 28 -29.29 -0.70 6.10
N LEU A 29 -29.96 -1.28 5.10
CA LEU A 29 -30.74 -0.52 4.13
C LEU A 29 -31.87 0.27 4.82
N ALA A 30 -32.68 -0.42 5.62
CA ALA A 30 -33.81 0.18 6.32
C ALA A 30 -33.36 1.32 7.26
N LEU A 31 -32.32 1.08 8.07
CA LEU A 31 -31.79 2.10 8.97
C LEU A 31 -31.15 3.27 8.21
N THR A 32 -30.53 3.05 7.05
CA THR A 32 -29.92 4.13 6.26
C THR A 32 -31.01 5.03 5.68
N ALA A 33 -32.02 4.44 5.04
CA ALA A 33 -33.14 5.18 4.47
C ALA A 33 -33.89 6.01 5.53
N ALA A 34 -34.08 5.45 6.73
CA ALA A 34 -34.74 6.16 7.83
C ALA A 34 -33.85 7.25 8.48
N ALA A 35 -32.56 6.97 8.70
CA ALA A 35 -31.69 7.90 9.42
C ALA A 35 -31.16 9.06 8.55
N ARG A 36 -31.10 8.86 7.23
CA ARG A 36 -30.54 9.79 6.25
C ARG A 36 -31.38 9.81 4.96
N PRO A 37 -32.61 10.34 5.04
CA PRO A 37 -33.50 10.43 3.88
C PRO A 37 -32.99 11.39 2.79
N ASP A 38 -31.99 12.23 3.11
CA ASP A 38 -31.31 13.12 2.18
C ASP A 38 -30.36 12.40 1.22
N LEU A 39 -29.98 11.14 1.48
CA LEU A 39 -29.03 10.40 0.65
C LEU A 39 -29.71 9.78 -0.58
N LEU A 40 -29.01 9.81 -1.71
CA LEU A 40 -29.45 9.17 -2.94
C LEU A 40 -29.00 7.72 -2.94
N LEU A 41 -29.83 6.83 -2.38
CA LEU A 41 -29.48 5.43 -2.18
C LEU A 41 -29.66 4.60 -3.46
N VAL A 42 -28.72 3.69 -3.71
CA VAL A 42 -28.81 2.64 -4.73
C VAL A 42 -28.62 1.30 -4.03
N VAL A 43 -29.59 0.40 -4.16
CA VAL A 43 -29.48 -0.96 -3.64
C VAL A 43 -28.59 -1.76 -4.59
N ALA A 44 -27.55 -2.40 -4.07
CA ALA A 44 -26.70 -3.27 -4.87
C ALA A 44 -26.67 -4.70 -4.34
N HIS A 45 -26.90 -5.66 -5.24
CA HIS A 45 -26.80 -7.09 -4.96
C HIS A 45 -25.77 -7.74 -5.89
N VAL A 46 -24.89 -8.56 -5.35
CA VAL A 46 -23.87 -9.29 -6.12
C VAL A 46 -24.07 -10.78 -5.95
N ARG A 47 -24.36 -11.45 -7.06
CA ARG A 47 -24.45 -12.91 -7.17
C ARG A 47 -23.07 -13.47 -7.49
N HIS A 48 -22.62 -14.47 -6.74
CA HIS A 48 -21.26 -15.00 -6.86
C HIS A 48 -21.21 -16.47 -7.30
N GLY A 49 -22.37 -17.09 -7.57
CA GLY A 49 -22.44 -18.42 -8.19
C GLY A 49 -21.91 -19.59 -7.33
N LEU A 50 -21.61 -19.37 -6.04
CA LEU A 50 -21.20 -20.45 -5.13
C LEU A 50 -22.42 -21.23 -4.60
N ARG A 51 -23.60 -20.60 -4.57
CA ARG A 51 -24.88 -21.23 -4.24
C ARG A 51 -26.01 -20.63 -5.08
N ASN A 52 -27.19 -21.24 -5.02
CA ASN A 52 -28.41 -20.62 -5.50
C ASN A 52 -28.75 -19.41 -4.60
N ASP A 53 -28.67 -18.21 -5.18
CA ASP A 53 -28.91 -16.92 -4.52
C ASP A 53 -30.19 -16.24 -5.05
N ALA A 54 -31.06 -16.99 -5.73
CA ALA A 54 -32.31 -16.44 -6.28
C ALA A 54 -33.23 -15.85 -5.19
N ALA A 55 -33.24 -16.44 -3.99
CA ALA A 55 -33.98 -15.91 -2.85
C ALA A 55 -33.40 -14.57 -2.37
N ASP A 56 -32.07 -14.49 -2.25
CA ASP A 56 -31.35 -13.29 -1.85
C ASP A 56 -31.58 -12.14 -2.83
N ALA A 57 -31.49 -12.44 -4.13
CA ALA A 57 -31.75 -11.48 -5.20
C ALA A 57 -33.20 -10.99 -5.23
N ARG A 58 -34.18 -11.87 -4.94
CA ARG A 58 -35.59 -11.49 -4.77
C ARG A 58 -35.74 -10.52 -3.60
N VAL A 59 -35.18 -10.85 -2.44
CA VAL A 59 -35.24 -9.98 -1.25
C VAL A 59 -34.64 -8.60 -1.52
N ALA A 60 -33.47 -8.53 -2.17
CA ALA A 60 -32.86 -7.24 -2.53
C ALA A 60 -33.76 -6.41 -3.46
N ARG A 61 -34.41 -7.06 -4.44
CA ARG A 61 -35.37 -6.42 -5.35
C ARG A 61 -36.60 -5.93 -4.62
N ASP A 62 -37.18 -6.74 -3.74
CA ASP A 62 -38.40 -6.39 -2.99
C ASP A 62 -38.15 -5.18 -2.09
N HIS A 63 -36.98 -5.11 -1.43
CA HIS A 63 -36.61 -3.93 -0.64
C HIS A 63 -36.39 -2.69 -1.49
N ALA A 64 -35.73 -2.82 -2.65
CA ALA A 64 -35.54 -1.71 -3.56
C ALA A 64 -36.89 -1.15 -4.04
N THR A 65 -37.80 -2.02 -4.48
CA THR A 65 -39.16 -1.65 -4.91
C THR A 65 -39.95 -1.00 -3.77
N ARG A 66 -39.95 -1.61 -2.57
CA ARG A 66 -40.70 -1.10 -1.41
C ARG A 66 -40.26 0.30 -0.99
N LEU A 67 -38.98 0.62 -1.15
CA LEU A 67 -38.41 1.91 -0.80
C LEU A 67 -38.34 2.89 -1.98
N GLY A 68 -38.78 2.49 -3.18
CA GLY A 68 -38.68 3.32 -4.39
C GLY A 68 -37.23 3.61 -4.81
N LEU A 69 -36.31 2.70 -4.54
CA LEU A 69 -34.87 2.86 -4.78
C LEU A 69 -34.41 2.12 -6.04
N PRO A 70 -33.40 2.63 -6.77
CA PRO A 70 -32.75 1.90 -7.86
C PRO A 70 -32.09 0.61 -7.36
N LEU A 71 -32.20 -0.46 -8.17
CA LEU A 71 -31.50 -1.73 -7.95
C LEU A 71 -30.40 -1.93 -9.00
N ALA A 72 -29.18 -2.18 -8.54
CA ALA A 72 -28.06 -2.63 -9.35
C ALA A 72 -27.72 -4.08 -8.99
N GLN A 73 -27.88 -5.00 -9.93
CA GLN A 73 -27.51 -6.40 -9.75
C GLN A 73 -26.29 -6.74 -10.62
N ARG A 74 -25.31 -7.43 -10.05
CA ARG A 74 -24.13 -7.93 -10.76
C ARG A 74 -23.90 -9.40 -10.48
N ASP A 75 -23.40 -10.09 -11.48
CA ASP A 75 -22.99 -11.49 -11.37
C ASP A 75 -21.46 -11.52 -11.48
N VAL A 76 -20.83 -12.24 -10.55
CA VAL A 76 -19.39 -12.47 -10.56
C VAL A 76 -19.10 -13.95 -10.60
N THR A 77 -18.10 -14.32 -11.38
CA THR A 77 -17.54 -15.66 -11.37
C THR A 77 -16.43 -15.71 -10.33
N VAL A 78 -16.52 -16.66 -9.40
CA VAL A 78 -15.49 -16.86 -8.38
C VAL A 78 -14.61 -18.03 -8.78
N ASP A 79 -13.30 -17.81 -8.84
CA ASP A 79 -12.34 -18.90 -8.95
C ASP A 79 -12.34 -19.72 -7.65
N ARG A 80 -12.81 -20.96 -7.74
CA ARG A 80 -12.88 -21.88 -6.60
C ARG A 80 -11.52 -22.41 -6.19
N ASN A 81 -10.53 -22.35 -7.08
CA ASN A 81 -9.17 -22.86 -6.88
C ASN A 81 -8.19 -21.75 -6.43
N ALA A 82 -8.69 -20.56 -6.10
CA ALA A 82 -7.85 -19.47 -5.62
C ALA A 82 -7.04 -19.89 -4.39
N ALA A 83 -5.75 -19.51 -4.35
CA ALA A 83 -4.81 -19.90 -3.30
C ALA A 83 -5.25 -19.48 -1.87
N GLU A 84 -6.06 -18.41 -1.76
CA GLU A 84 -6.59 -17.93 -0.46
C GLU A 84 -7.89 -18.65 -0.02
N GLY A 85 -8.41 -19.52 -0.89
CA GLY A 85 -9.67 -20.25 -0.76
C GLY A 85 -10.86 -19.56 -1.43
N PRO A 86 -11.92 -20.31 -1.76
CA PRO A 86 -13.10 -19.81 -2.48
C PRO A 86 -13.85 -18.69 -1.74
N GLU A 87 -13.85 -18.67 -0.40
CA GLU A 87 -14.49 -17.62 0.41
C GLU A 87 -13.78 -16.27 0.27
N ALA A 88 -12.43 -16.28 0.31
CA ALA A 88 -11.62 -15.09 0.17
C ALA A 88 -11.77 -14.51 -1.24
N ALA A 89 -11.72 -15.37 -2.26
CA ALA A 89 -11.95 -15.00 -3.66
C ALA A 89 -13.37 -14.44 -3.88
N ALA A 90 -14.41 -15.08 -3.34
CA ALA A 90 -15.78 -14.57 -3.42
C ALA A 90 -15.94 -13.21 -2.74
N ARG A 91 -15.29 -13.02 -1.58
CA ARG A 91 -15.30 -11.73 -0.90
C ARG A 91 -14.58 -10.66 -1.72
N ALA A 92 -13.42 -10.96 -2.30
CA ALA A 92 -12.69 -10.02 -3.15
C ALA A 92 -13.52 -9.61 -4.37
N ALA A 93 -14.03 -10.59 -5.13
CA ALA A 93 -14.88 -10.37 -6.30
C ALA A 93 -16.14 -9.56 -5.96
N ARG A 94 -16.76 -9.82 -4.80
CA ARG A 94 -17.91 -9.04 -4.33
C ARG A 94 -17.55 -7.58 -4.06
N TYR A 95 -16.40 -7.32 -3.44
CA TYR A 95 -15.96 -5.95 -3.18
C TYR A 95 -15.67 -5.21 -4.48
N GLU A 96 -15.01 -5.85 -5.44
CA GLU A 96 -14.71 -5.26 -6.75
C GLU A 96 -15.99 -4.94 -7.52
N ALA A 97 -16.92 -5.90 -7.64
CA ALA A 97 -18.20 -5.65 -8.31
C ALA A 97 -19.02 -4.52 -7.66
N LEU A 98 -18.98 -4.38 -6.32
CA LEU A 98 -19.65 -3.26 -5.64
C LEU A 98 -18.98 -1.92 -5.90
N VAL A 99 -17.65 -1.90 -6.08
CA VAL A 99 -16.90 -0.70 -6.49
C VAL A 99 -17.29 -0.31 -7.91
N ASP A 100 -17.40 -1.27 -8.82
CA ASP A 100 -17.81 -1.04 -10.21
C ASP A 100 -19.26 -0.56 -10.30
N VAL A 101 -20.16 -1.12 -9.50
CA VAL A 101 -21.54 -0.63 -9.35
C VAL A 101 -21.55 0.82 -8.86
N ALA A 102 -20.73 1.14 -7.86
CA ALA A 102 -20.64 2.51 -7.37
C ALA A 102 -20.08 3.46 -8.43
N ALA A 103 -19.04 3.06 -9.17
CA ALA A 103 -18.52 3.85 -10.28
C ALA A 103 -19.58 4.09 -11.36
N GLY A 104 -20.28 3.04 -11.80
CA GLY A 104 -21.34 3.13 -12.81
C GLY A 104 -22.55 3.96 -12.37
N ALA A 105 -22.86 3.97 -11.07
CA ALA A 105 -23.91 4.82 -10.51
C ALA A 105 -23.45 6.27 -10.26
N GLY A 106 -22.15 6.57 -10.35
CA GLY A 106 -21.58 7.85 -9.90
C GLY A 106 -21.65 8.03 -8.37
N ALA A 107 -21.59 6.93 -7.62
CA ALA A 107 -21.59 6.92 -6.16
C ALA A 107 -20.16 6.96 -5.60
N GLY A 108 -19.91 7.86 -4.66
CA GLY A 108 -18.62 7.95 -3.96
C GLY A 108 -18.49 6.99 -2.77
N TRP A 109 -19.58 6.34 -2.35
CA TRP A 109 -19.63 5.55 -1.12
C TRP A 109 -20.34 4.21 -1.32
N VAL A 110 -19.83 3.19 -0.62
CA VAL A 110 -20.46 1.87 -0.51
C VAL A 110 -20.64 1.52 0.97
N LEU A 111 -21.86 1.19 1.38
CA LEU A 111 -22.18 0.79 2.75
C LEU A 111 -22.24 -0.74 2.87
N PHE A 112 -21.64 -1.28 3.94
CA PHE A 112 -21.71 -2.70 4.31
C PHE A 112 -22.26 -2.91 5.72
N GLY A 113 -23.04 -3.98 5.89
CA GLY A 113 -23.74 -4.31 7.13
C GLY A 113 -22.89 -5.07 8.15
N HIS A 114 -21.59 -4.80 8.23
CA HIS A 114 -20.72 -5.46 9.22
C HIS A 114 -20.98 -4.89 10.63
N THR A 115 -21.01 -5.78 11.61
CA THR A 115 -21.36 -5.53 13.02
C THR A 115 -20.16 -5.70 13.95
N ALA A 116 -20.33 -5.41 15.24
CA ALA A 116 -19.31 -5.65 16.26
C ALA A 116 -18.90 -7.13 16.37
N ASP A 117 -19.82 -8.05 16.10
CA ASP A 117 -19.55 -9.49 16.06
C ASP A 117 -18.61 -9.84 14.90
N ASP A 118 -18.85 -9.28 13.71
CA ASP A 118 -17.97 -9.46 12.55
C ASP A 118 -16.58 -8.87 12.82
N GLN A 119 -16.52 -7.81 13.64
CA GLN A 119 -15.26 -7.21 14.09
C GLN A 119 -14.50 -8.17 15.00
N ALA A 120 -15.14 -8.71 16.03
CA ALA A 120 -14.54 -9.71 16.92
C ALA A 120 -14.03 -10.93 16.16
N GLU A 121 -14.83 -11.46 15.23
CA GLU A 121 -14.41 -12.56 14.34
C GLU A 121 -13.16 -12.20 13.54
N THR A 122 -13.12 -10.99 12.97
CA THR A 122 -11.98 -10.54 12.17
C THR A 122 -10.72 -10.39 13.02
N VAL A 123 -10.83 -9.87 14.25
CA VAL A 123 -9.70 -9.78 15.19
C VAL A 123 -9.13 -11.16 15.49
N LEU A 124 -9.98 -12.14 15.81
CA LEU A 124 -9.55 -13.50 16.13
C LEU A 124 -8.92 -14.20 14.92
N LEU A 125 -9.47 -14.04 13.73
CA LEU A 125 -8.88 -14.57 12.51
C LEU A 125 -7.53 -13.92 12.19
N ASN A 126 -7.37 -12.62 12.46
CA ASN A 126 -6.08 -11.95 12.26
C ASN A 126 -5.05 -12.37 13.30
N LEU A 127 -5.48 -12.57 14.55
CA LEU A 127 -4.65 -13.13 15.62
C LEU A 127 -4.15 -14.54 15.25
N ALA A 128 -5.03 -15.42 14.78
CA ALA A 128 -4.68 -16.78 14.35
C ALA A 128 -3.70 -16.81 13.17
N ARG A 129 -3.65 -15.74 12.36
CA ARG A 129 -2.67 -15.58 11.26
C ARG A 129 -1.34 -14.97 11.71
N GLY A 130 -1.14 -14.69 13.00
CA GLY A 130 0.06 -14.01 13.51
C GLY A 130 0.14 -12.54 13.09
N SER A 131 -1.00 -11.88 12.85
CA SER A 131 -0.99 -10.47 12.46
C SER A 131 -0.50 -9.58 13.60
N GLY A 132 0.35 -8.59 13.28
CA GLY A 132 0.74 -7.56 14.23
C GLY A 132 -0.39 -6.60 14.61
N VAL A 133 -0.08 -5.59 15.41
CA VAL A 133 -1.03 -4.57 15.94
C VAL A 133 -1.97 -4.00 14.86
N ARG A 134 -1.45 -3.67 13.67
CA ARG A 134 -2.27 -3.16 12.56
C ARG A 134 -3.31 -4.17 12.05
N GLY A 135 -3.03 -5.47 12.10
CA GLY A 135 -4.03 -6.50 11.79
C GLY A 135 -5.04 -6.70 12.91
N LEU A 136 -4.62 -6.56 14.17
CA LEU A 136 -5.53 -6.59 15.32
C LEU A 136 -6.49 -5.39 15.36
N ALA A 137 -6.19 -4.31 14.66
CA ALA A 137 -7.10 -3.17 14.47
C ALA A 137 -8.43 -3.53 13.76
N GLY A 138 -8.54 -4.75 13.22
CA GLY A 138 -9.76 -5.29 12.60
C GLY A 138 -10.22 -4.46 11.39
N MET A 139 -11.53 -4.44 11.14
CA MET A 139 -12.11 -3.61 10.08
C MET A 139 -12.17 -2.14 10.51
N ALA A 140 -11.73 -1.23 9.65
CA ALA A 140 -11.96 0.20 9.82
C ALA A 140 -13.45 0.55 9.59
N VAL A 141 -13.96 1.56 10.31
CA VAL A 141 -15.31 2.09 10.08
C VAL A 141 -15.44 2.61 8.65
N GLU A 142 -14.37 3.19 8.14
CA GLU A 142 -14.25 3.63 6.75
C GLU A 142 -12.89 3.22 6.19
N ARG A 143 -12.86 2.84 4.92
CA ARG A 143 -11.62 2.69 4.17
C ARG A 143 -11.81 3.15 2.72
N ARG A 144 -10.74 3.64 2.10
CA ARG A 144 -10.73 3.90 0.66
C ARG A 144 -10.51 2.59 -0.12
N GLN A 145 -11.25 2.39 -1.19
CA GLN A 145 -11.11 1.29 -2.14
C GLN A 145 -11.16 1.89 -3.54
N GLY A 146 -9.99 2.12 -4.15
CA GLY A 146 -9.92 2.87 -5.41
C GLY A 146 -10.53 4.28 -5.28
N PRO A 147 -11.48 4.67 -6.15
CA PRO A 147 -12.14 5.98 -6.08
C PRO A 147 -13.23 6.06 -5.00
N VAL A 148 -13.69 4.93 -4.45
CA VAL A 148 -14.84 4.91 -3.52
C VAL A 148 -14.43 4.75 -2.06
N ARG A 149 -15.28 5.24 -1.16
CA ARG A 149 -15.15 5.06 0.29
C ARG A 149 -16.11 3.97 0.77
N VAL A 150 -15.56 2.90 1.32
CA VAL A 150 -16.35 1.83 1.94
C VAL A 150 -16.59 2.18 3.39
N VAL A 151 -17.86 2.28 3.79
CA VAL A 151 -18.28 2.62 5.16
C VAL A 151 -19.04 1.46 5.80
N ARG A 152 -18.86 1.25 7.10
CA ARG A 152 -19.50 0.19 7.91
C ARG A 152 -20.28 0.82 9.07
N PRO A 153 -21.49 1.38 8.82
CA PRO A 153 -22.20 2.17 9.83
C PRO A 153 -22.67 1.37 11.05
N LEU A 154 -22.75 0.04 10.93
CA LEU A 154 -23.21 -0.87 11.98
C LEU A 154 -22.06 -1.47 12.80
N LEU A 155 -20.79 -1.11 12.53
CA LEU A 155 -19.62 -1.80 13.11
C LEU A 155 -19.53 -1.70 14.64
N GLY A 156 -20.18 -0.70 15.25
CA GLY A 156 -20.28 -0.55 16.70
C GLY A 156 -21.53 -1.17 17.33
N LEU A 157 -22.40 -1.82 16.54
CA LEU A 157 -23.66 -2.41 17.01
C LEU A 157 -23.55 -3.93 17.05
N ARG A 158 -24.20 -4.57 18.03
CA ARG A 158 -24.25 -6.03 18.14
C ARG A 158 -25.18 -6.60 17.07
N ARG A 159 -24.81 -7.73 16.48
CA ARG A 159 -25.60 -8.47 15.49
C ARG A 159 -27.00 -8.77 15.98
N ALA A 160 -27.15 -9.20 17.24
CA ALA A 160 -28.45 -9.46 17.84
C ALA A 160 -29.39 -8.23 17.77
N ALA A 161 -28.89 -7.05 18.13
CA ALA A 161 -29.68 -5.81 18.07
C ALA A 161 -30.01 -5.39 16.62
N VAL A 162 -29.06 -5.54 15.69
CA VAL A 162 -29.28 -5.24 14.27
C VAL A 162 -30.37 -6.13 13.67
N ARG A 163 -30.39 -7.43 14.02
CA ARG A 163 -31.37 -8.40 13.51
C ARG A 163 -32.78 -8.20 14.05
N LEU A 164 -32.95 -7.47 15.15
CA LEU A 164 -34.29 -7.07 15.62
C LEU A 164 -35.01 -6.14 14.64
N ILE A 165 -34.28 -5.39 13.80
CA ILE A 165 -34.87 -4.45 12.85
C ILE A 165 -35.74 -5.17 11.82
N PRO A 166 -35.21 -6.12 11.02
CA PRO A 166 -36.05 -6.84 10.07
C PRO A 166 -37.11 -7.70 10.76
N ALA A 167 -36.78 -8.30 11.91
CA ALA A 167 -37.72 -9.15 12.64
C ALA A 167 -38.95 -8.37 13.17
N ARG A 168 -38.74 -7.21 13.80
CA ARG A 168 -39.85 -6.38 14.31
C ARG A 168 -40.52 -5.54 13.24
N GLY A 169 -39.79 -5.18 12.17
CA GLY A 169 -40.30 -4.39 11.06
C GLY A 169 -41.04 -5.20 9.98
N GLY A 170 -41.15 -6.53 10.13
CA GLY A 170 -41.73 -7.40 9.11
C GLY A 170 -41.02 -7.26 7.76
N LEU A 171 -39.70 -7.10 7.78
CA LEU A 171 -38.91 -6.94 6.56
C LEU A 171 -38.51 -8.32 6.05
N PRO A 172 -38.79 -8.67 4.78
CA PRO A 172 -38.41 -9.96 4.24
C PRO A 172 -36.88 -10.14 4.28
N VAL A 173 -36.45 -11.34 4.64
CA VAL A 173 -35.05 -11.76 4.65
C VAL A 173 -34.95 -13.13 4.01
N ALA A 174 -33.88 -13.37 3.26
CA ALA A 174 -33.64 -14.69 2.68
C ALA A 174 -33.21 -15.65 3.80
N VAL A 175 -33.81 -16.83 3.82
CA VAL A 175 -33.41 -17.91 4.72
C VAL A 175 -32.21 -18.62 4.08
N ASP A 176 -31.07 -18.60 4.77
CA ASP A 176 -29.83 -19.20 4.28
C ASP A 176 -29.56 -20.54 5.00
N PRO A 177 -29.72 -21.70 4.33
CA PRO A 177 -29.39 -23.02 4.89
C PRO A 177 -27.87 -23.28 4.97
N THR A 178 -27.03 -22.48 4.31
CA THR A 178 -25.55 -22.60 4.31
C THR A 178 -24.86 -21.75 5.38
N ASN A 179 -25.61 -21.00 6.20
CA ASN A 179 -25.08 -20.26 7.35
C ASN A 179 -24.55 -21.17 8.49
N VAL A 180 -24.55 -22.48 8.26
CA VAL A 180 -24.23 -23.56 9.20
C VAL A 180 -22.99 -24.35 8.77
N ASP A 181 -22.29 -23.94 7.70
CA ASP A 181 -21.10 -24.65 7.21
C ASP A 181 -19.91 -24.52 8.19
N PRO A 182 -19.55 -25.59 8.93
CA PRO A 182 -18.49 -25.57 9.93
C PRO A 182 -17.09 -25.53 9.31
N ASP A 183 -16.94 -25.81 8.01
CA ASP A 183 -15.63 -25.77 7.34
C ASP A 183 -15.18 -24.32 7.06
N GLN A 184 -16.09 -23.36 7.22
CA GLN A 184 -15.79 -21.93 7.09
C GLN A 184 -15.14 -21.39 8.37
N ARG A 185 -13.91 -20.85 8.23
CA ARG A 185 -13.12 -20.29 9.34
C ARG A 185 -13.90 -19.34 10.24
N ARG A 186 -14.79 -18.51 9.68
CA ARG A 186 -15.65 -17.59 10.44
C ARG A 186 -16.73 -18.32 11.23
N ALA A 187 -17.36 -19.35 10.67
CA ALA A 187 -18.36 -20.16 11.37
C ALA A 187 -17.73 -20.85 12.58
N ARG A 188 -16.53 -21.42 12.44
CA ARG A 188 -15.78 -22.00 13.57
C ARG A 188 -15.46 -20.99 14.66
N VAL A 189 -15.03 -19.78 14.29
CA VAL A 189 -14.78 -18.71 15.27
C VAL A 189 -16.06 -18.38 16.06
N ARG A 190 -17.22 -18.33 15.39
CA ARG A 190 -18.52 -18.09 16.04
C ARG A 190 -18.95 -19.23 16.95
N ALA A 191 -18.82 -20.47 16.50
CA ALA A 191 -19.35 -21.65 17.18
C ALA A 191 -18.42 -22.18 18.30
N GLU A 192 -17.11 -22.08 18.13
CA GLU A 192 -16.13 -22.69 19.04
C GLU A 192 -15.37 -21.62 19.85
N VAL A 193 -14.75 -20.67 19.16
CA VAL A 193 -13.73 -19.78 19.76
C VAL A 193 -14.35 -18.68 20.63
N LEU A 194 -15.37 -17.98 20.13
CA LEU A 194 -16.05 -16.94 20.89
C LEU A 194 -16.69 -17.50 22.18
N PRO A 195 -17.42 -18.63 22.16
CA PRO A 195 -17.91 -19.25 23.39
C PRO A 195 -16.80 -19.66 24.35
N ALA A 196 -15.68 -20.19 23.85
CA ALA A 196 -14.53 -20.52 24.70
C ALA A 196 -13.94 -19.30 25.41
N LEU A 197 -13.75 -18.18 24.69
CA LEU A 197 -13.32 -16.92 25.28
C LEU A 197 -14.35 -16.36 26.28
N GLY A 198 -15.63 -16.59 26.02
CA GLY A 198 -16.69 -16.18 26.93
C GLY A 198 -16.67 -16.95 28.25
N ARG A 199 -16.31 -18.23 28.22
CA ARG A 199 -16.07 -19.03 29.45
C ARG A 199 -14.86 -18.53 30.24
N LEU A 200 -13.77 -18.16 29.56
CA LEU A 200 -12.54 -17.66 30.20
C LEU A 200 -12.72 -16.28 30.85
N SER A 201 -13.47 -15.39 30.21
CA SER A 201 -13.69 -14.02 30.71
C SER A 201 -14.74 -13.92 31.83
N GLY A 202 -15.52 -14.97 32.05
CA GLY A 202 -16.57 -15.07 33.08
C GLY A 202 -16.09 -15.53 34.47
N GLY A 203 -14.91 -15.12 34.93
CA GLY A 203 -14.30 -15.58 36.20
C GLY A 203 -15.13 -15.34 37.47
N ALA A 204 -14.88 -16.19 38.48
CA ALA A 204 -15.58 -16.36 39.76
C ALA A 204 -16.04 -15.05 40.42
N GLY A 205 -17.35 -14.84 40.48
CA GLY A 205 -17.99 -13.66 41.09
C GLY A 205 -18.97 -12.95 40.15
N ARG A 206 -18.88 -13.22 38.84
CA ARG A 206 -19.97 -12.94 37.89
C ARG A 206 -20.70 -14.25 37.67
N ALA A 207 -22.03 -14.23 37.81
CA ALA A 207 -22.87 -15.43 37.74
C ALA A 207 -22.43 -16.40 36.64
N GLU A 208 -22.35 -17.68 36.99
CA GLU A 208 -21.92 -18.77 36.13
C GLU A 208 -22.67 -18.73 34.79
N GLY A 209 -21.97 -18.33 33.71
CA GLY A 209 -22.54 -18.33 32.36
C GLY A 209 -22.19 -17.09 31.54
N HIS A 210 -21.19 -17.24 30.66
CA HIS A 210 -20.97 -16.46 29.44
C HIS A 210 -20.62 -14.97 29.63
N GLY A 211 -19.35 -14.66 29.90
CA GLY A 211 -18.83 -13.34 29.56
C GLY A 211 -18.97 -13.14 28.04
N ASP A 212 -19.61 -12.06 27.57
CA ASP A 212 -19.61 -11.74 26.13
C ASP A 212 -18.22 -11.18 25.75
N PRO A 213 -17.42 -11.89 24.93
CA PRO A 213 -16.07 -11.43 24.58
C PRO A 213 -16.08 -10.31 23.53
N VAL A 214 -17.20 -10.05 22.84
CA VAL A 214 -17.21 -9.14 21.69
C VAL A 214 -16.91 -7.68 22.09
N PRO A 215 -17.45 -7.11 23.18
CA PRO A 215 -17.05 -5.78 23.64
C PRO A 215 -15.55 -5.67 23.93
N ALA A 216 -14.95 -6.71 24.51
CA ALA A 216 -13.52 -6.74 24.82
C ALA A 216 -12.68 -6.79 23.54
N LEU A 217 -13.03 -7.65 22.58
CA LEU A 217 -12.35 -7.76 21.28
C LEU A 217 -12.51 -6.49 20.42
N THR A 218 -13.67 -5.85 20.48
CA THR A 218 -13.91 -4.57 19.80
C THR A 218 -13.09 -3.45 20.43
N ARG A 219 -12.97 -3.42 21.76
CA ARG A 219 -12.08 -2.49 22.47
C ARG A 219 -10.61 -2.72 22.12
N LEU A 220 -10.16 -3.99 22.08
CA LEU A 220 -8.82 -4.35 21.61
C LEU A 220 -8.56 -3.83 20.20
N ALA A 221 -9.50 -4.02 19.27
CA ALA A 221 -9.37 -3.52 17.91
C ALA A 221 -9.26 -2.00 17.83
N ARG A 222 -9.95 -1.27 18.73
CA ARG A 222 -9.85 0.19 18.81
C ARG A 222 -8.49 0.63 19.33
N LEU A 223 -8.03 0.07 20.45
CA LEU A 223 -6.71 0.39 21.02
C LEU A 223 -5.58 0.07 20.03
N ALA A 224 -5.64 -1.10 19.39
CA ALA A 224 -4.67 -1.49 18.38
C ALA A 224 -4.70 -0.57 17.15
N ARG A 225 -5.86 0.01 16.81
CA ARG A 225 -5.94 1.01 15.73
C ARG A 225 -5.26 2.31 16.13
N ASP A 226 -5.60 2.84 17.29
CA ASP A 226 -5.07 4.11 17.80
C ASP A 226 -3.52 4.02 17.87
N ASP A 227 -2.99 2.90 18.39
CA ASP A 227 -1.55 2.64 18.41
C ASP A 227 -0.92 2.51 17.02
N ALA A 228 -1.58 1.76 16.12
CA ALA A 228 -1.07 1.56 14.76
C ALA A 228 -1.03 2.88 13.97
N GLU A 229 -2.09 3.69 14.06
CA GLU A 229 -2.19 4.99 13.40
C GLU A 229 -1.11 5.95 13.92
N ALA A 230 -0.91 6.05 15.24
CA ALA A 230 0.15 6.87 15.83
C ALA A 230 1.55 6.44 15.35
N LEU A 231 1.83 5.13 15.32
CA LEU A 231 3.11 4.61 14.83
C LEU A 231 3.31 4.84 13.33
N ASP A 232 2.24 4.74 12.54
CA ASP A 232 2.27 4.98 11.11
C ASP A 232 2.51 6.48 10.83
N GLU A 233 1.90 7.39 11.59
CA GLU A 233 2.18 8.83 11.49
C GLU A 233 3.63 9.20 11.82
N ILE A 234 4.21 8.58 12.86
CA ILE A 234 5.63 8.75 13.20
C ILE A 234 6.51 8.22 12.06
N ALA A 235 6.16 7.06 11.51
CA ALA A 235 6.90 6.45 10.41
C ALA A 235 6.81 7.28 9.13
N GLU A 236 5.64 7.81 8.78
CA GLU A 236 5.47 8.69 7.61
C GLU A 236 6.26 9.99 7.76
N ARG A 237 6.23 10.62 8.95
CA ARG A 237 7.08 11.78 9.24
C ARG A 237 8.57 11.45 9.11
N SER A 238 8.99 10.29 9.61
CA SER A 238 10.37 9.83 9.50
C SER A 238 10.75 9.55 8.04
N ALA A 239 9.88 8.88 7.29
CA ALA A 239 10.09 8.60 5.87
C ALA A 239 10.19 9.90 5.06
N ARG A 240 9.36 10.92 5.32
CA ARG A 240 9.48 12.23 4.65
C ARG A 240 10.86 12.87 4.81
N ARG A 241 11.54 12.62 5.94
CA ARG A 241 12.88 13.15 6.23
C ARG A 241 14.01 12.27 5.71
N LEU A 242 13.84 10.95 5.76
CA LEU A 242 14.91 9.98 5.52
C LEU A 242 14.90 9.37 4.11
N LEU A 243 13.73 9.33 3.46
CA LEU A 243 13.54 8.69 2.17
C LEU A 243 14.04 9.60 1.05
N VAL A 244 15.05 9.13 0.33
CA VAL A 244 15.54 9.77 -0.88
C VAL A 244 14.89 9.10 -2.09
N ARG A 245 14.39 9.91 -3.03
CA ARG A 245 13.79 9.45 -4.29
C ARG A 245 14.78 9.69 -5.42
N TRP A 246 15.07 8.66 -6.19
CA TRP A 246 16.02 8.69 -7.31
C TRP A 246 15.42 7.94 -8.50
N GLY A 247 14.68 8.67 -9.36
CA GLY A 247 13.92 8.03 -10.43
C GLY A 247 12.94 6.97 -9.89
N PRO A 248 12.97 5.72 -10.40
CA PRO A 248 12.16 4.63 -9.88
C PRO A 248 12.68 4.06 -8.56
N ALA A 249 13.90 4.41 -8.14
CA ALA A 249 14.49 3.92 -6.92
C ALA A 249 14.09 4.76 -5.70
N ARG A 250 14.08 4.10 -4.55
CA ARG A 250 13.93 4.71 -3.22
C ARG A 250 15.08 4.26 -2.34
N ALA A 251 15.61 5.18 -1.53
CA ALA A 251 16.74 4.89 -0.66
C ALA A 251 16.57 5.47 0.74
N LEU A 252 17.11 4.75 1.72
CA LEU A 252 17.15 5.14 3.14
C LEU A 252 18.59 5.05 3.64
N ALA A 253 19.06 6.09 4.34
CA ALA A 253 20.33 6.03 5.04
C ALA A 253 20.19 5.10 6.25
N LEU A 254 21.09 4.11 6.36
CA LEU A 254 21.07 3.09 7.41
C LEU A 254 21.31 3.68 8.80
N ALA A 255 22.23 4.64 8.94
CA ALA A 255 22.56 5.19 10.26
C ALA A 255 21.38 5.93 10.93
N PRO A 256 20.69 6.88 10.25
CA PRO A 256 19.46 7.47 10.82
C PRO A 256 18.32 6.45 10.98
N LEU A 257 18.19 5.48 10.08
CA LEU A 257 17.17 4.42 10.19
C LEU A 257 17.38 3.57 11.44
N ALA A 258 18.64 3.25 11.78
CA ALA A 258 19.02 2.47 12.96
C ALA A 258 18.78 3.22 14.28
N GLN A 259 18.69 4.55 14.26
CA GLN A 259 18.34 5.36 15.43
C GLN A 259 16.84 5.34 15.75
N LEU A 260 15.99 4.89 14.82
CA LEU A 260 14.56 4.79 15.05
C LEU A 260 14.23 3.54 15.88
N PRO A 261 13.19 3.58 16.74
CA PRO A 261 12.65 2.37 17.33
C PRO A 261 12.31 1.33 16.25
N ARG A 262 12.60 0.05 16.49
CA ARG A 262 12.42 -1.03 15.50
C ARG A 262 11.03 -1.04 14.86
N ALA A 263 9.99 -0.77 15.65
CA ALA A 263 8.61 -0.69 15.18
C ALA A 263 8.38 0.45 14.15
N VAL A 264 9.07 1.57 14.30
CA VAL A 264 9.03 2.72 13.38
C VAL A 264 9.91 2.43 12.16
N ALA A 265 11.14 1.93 12.36
CA ALA A 265 12.04 1.59 11.27
C ALA A 265 11.42 0.62 10.25
N GLY A 266 10.73 -0.43 10.74
CA GLY A 266 10.02 -1.37 9.87
C GLY A 266 8.88 -0.73 9.06
N ARG A 267 8.20 0.27 9.63
CA ARG A 267 7.16 1.03 8.93
C ARG A 267 7.75 2.00 7.90
N VAL A 268 8.89 2.63 8.21
CA VAL A 268 9.62 3.47 7.24
C VAL A 268 10.08 2.63 6.04
N VAL A 269 10.61 1.43 6.29
CA VAL A 269 10.93 0.46 5.21
C VAL A 269 9.68 0.09 4.42
N ARG A 270 8.54 -0.15 5.09
CA ARG A 270 7.28 -0.44 4.40
C ARG A 270 6.82 0.71 3.49
N VAL A 271 6.97 1.96 3.93
CA VAL A 271 6.71 3.15 3.11
C VAL A 271 7.62 3.17 1.89
N MET A 272 8.93 2.95 2.07
CA MET A 272 9.90 2.87 0.97
C MET A 272 9.48 1.82 -0.07
N LEU A 273 9.16 0.60 0.37
CA LEU A 273 8.78 -0.50 -0.53
C LEU A 273 7.44 -0.24 -1.23
N ALA A 274 6.47 0.35 -0.52
CA ALA A 274 5.17 0.70 -1.10
C ALA A 274 5.28 1.76 -2.21
N GLU A 275 6.17 2.74 -2.05
CA GLU A 275 6.44 3.75 -3.09
C GLU A 275 7.08 3.14 -4.34
N VAL A 276 7.90 2.11 -4.20
CA VAL A 276 8.54 1.42 -5.32
C VAL A 276 7.55 0.53 -6.08
N ARG A 277 6.72 -0.24 -5.36
CA ARG A 277 5.81 -1.21 -5.97
C ARG A 277 4.70 -0.57 -6.80
N GLY A 278 4.24 0.63 -6.43
CA GLY A 278 3.07 1.25 -7.05
C GLY A 278 1.78 0.48 -6.72
N ARG A 279 1.11 0.91 -5.64
CA ARG A 279 -0.17 0.38 -5.07
C ARG A 279 -0.15 -1.04 -4.47
N GLY A 280 -0.79 -1.11 -3.31
CA GLY A 280 -1.27 -2.31 -2.65
C GLY A 280 -0.60 -2.60 -1.31
N ASP A 281 -1.42 -2.78 -0.27
CA ASP A 281 -1.04 -3.49 0.94
C ASP A 281 -0.68 -4.94 0.57
N GLY A 282 0.30 -5.54 1.27
CA GLY A 282 0.72 -6.91 1.00
C GLY A 282 2.18 -7.22 1.31
N MET A 283 2.95 -6.28 1.86
CA MET A 283 4.29 -6.60 2.34
C MET A 283 4.18 -7.37 3.67
N SER A 284 4.65 -8.62 3.67
CA SER A 284 4.66 -9.45 4.88
C SER A 284 5.61 -8.85 5.94
N ALA A 285 5.39 -9.19 7.21
CA ALA A 285 6.28 -8.74 8.29
C ALA A 285 7.70 -9.29 8.10
N GLU A 286 7.79 -10.54 7.65
CA GLU A 286 9.02 -11.27 7.35
C GLU A 286 9.82 -10.58 6.26
N SER A 287 9.16 -10.09 5.20
CA SER A 287 9.81 -9.34 4.12
C SER A 287 10.44 -8.04 4.65
N VAL A 288 9.71 -7.31 5.51
CA VAL A 288 10.23 -6.09 6.14
C VAL A 288 11.40 -6.41 7.08
N TRP A 289 11.31 -7.50 7.85
CA TRP A 289 12.38 -7.91 8.76
C TRP A 289 13.63 -8.36 8.00
N ALA A 290 13.47 -9.09 6.90
CA ALA A 290 14.58 -9.49 6.03
C ALA A 290 15.31 -8.26 5.47
N VAL A 291 14.56 -7.25 5.03
CA VAL A 291 15.11 -5.98 4.56
C VAL A 291 15.84 -5.21 5.67
N LEU A 292 15.26 -5.11 6.87
CA LEU A 292 15.93 -4.49 8.02
C LEU A 292 17.19 -5.23 8.47
N GLY A 293 17.22 -6.56 8.29
CA GLY A 293 18.36 -7.41 8.61
C GLY A 293 19.43 -7.50 7.51
N LEU A 294 19.25 -6.78 6.40
CA LEU A 294 20.15 -6.87 5.26
C LEU A 294 21.54 -6.31 5.60
N ARG A 295 22.54 -7.18 5.58
CA ARG A 295 23.94 -6.82 5.85
C ARG A 295 24.50 -5.92 4.74
N ALA A 296 25.57 -5.18 5.05
CA ALA A 296 26.27 -4.34 4.08
C ALA A 296 26.70 -5.16 2.85
N GLY A 297 26.42 -4.65 1.65
CA GLY A 297 26.68 -5.35 0.39
C GLY A 297 25.64 -6.42 0.00
N GLY A 298 24.68 -6.71 0.88
CA GLY A 298 23.65 -7.71 0.64
C GLY A 298 22.59 -7.27 -0.38
N ALA A 299 21.90 -8.25 -0.95
CA ALA A 299 20.79 -8.06 -1.87
C ALA A 299 19.68 -9.09 -1.62
N LEU A 300 18.43 -8.73 -1.83
CA LEU A 300 17.30 -9.66 -1.79
C LEU A 300 16.13 -9.17 -2.66
N HIS A 301 15.35 -10.12 -3.18
CA HIS A 301 14.07 -9.83 -3.82
C HIS A 301 12.95 -9.98 -2.80
N VAL A 302 12.11 -8.96 -2.66
CA VAL A 302 10.87 -9.06 -1.88
C VAL A 302 9.68 -9.29 -2.80
N HIS A 303 8.61 -9.81 -2.21
CA HIS A 303 7.34 -10.03 -2.89
C HIS A 303 6.83 -8.76 -3.59
N GLY A 304 6.18 -8.93 -4.73
CA GLY A 304 5.69 -7.82 -5.56
C GLY A 304 6.76 -7.21 -6.47
N GLY A 305 7.80 -7.98 -6.80
CA GLY A 305 8.80 -7.58 -7.79
C GLY A 305 9.59 -6.36 -7.37
N VAL A 306 10.12 -6.34 -6.15
CA VAL A 306 11.00 -5.25 -5.69
C VAL A 306 12.36 -5.84 -5.32
N TRP A 307 13.42 -5.26 -5.87
CA TRP A 307 14.80 -5.63 -5.60
C TRP A 307 15.41 -4.64 -4.61
N VAL A 308 15.95 -5.16 -3.50
CA VAL A 308 16.50 -4.37 -2.40
C VAL A 308 17.98 -4.70 -2.22
N THR A 309 18.84 -3.69 -2.10
CA THR A 309 20.28 -3.87 -1.89
C THR A 309 20.81 -2.90 -0.84
N SER A 310 21.88 -3.28 -0.15
CA SER A 310 22.56 -2.48 0.85
C SER A 310 23.99 -2.14 0.41
N GLY A 311 24.45 -0.91 0.63
CA GLY A 311 25.80 -0.46 0.28
C GLY A 311 26.08 0.96 0.79
N GLY A 312 27.32 1.23 1.21
CA GLY A 312 27.76 2.60 1.55
C GLY A 312 26.98 3.29 2.67
N GLY A 313 26.39 2.53 3.58
CA GLY A 313 25.50 3.08 4.61
C GLY A 313 24.08 3.37 4.12
N TRP A 314 23.67 2.80 2.98
CA TRP A 314 22.35 2.97 2.38
C TRP A 314 21.65 1.64 2.12
N LEU A 315 20.33 1.69 2.20
CA LEU A 315 19.41 0.67 1.73
C LEU A 315 18.67 1.24 0.53
N ALA A 316 18.71 0.57 -0.62
CA ALA A 316 18.05 1.02 -1.85
C ALA A 316 17.10 -0.06 -2.38
N ALA A 317 15.92 0.37 -2.83
CA ALA A 317 14.89 -0.47 -3.43
C ALA A 317 14.48 0.07 -4.80
N LEU A 318 14.25 -0.82 -5.77
CA LEU A 318 13.72 -0.53 -7.11
C LEU A 318 12.77 -1.63 -7.57
N PRO A 319 11.91 -1.38 -8.58
CA PRO A 319 11.14 -2.44 -9.21
C PRO A 319 12.08 -3.49 -9.82
N ALA A 320 11.69 -4.76 -9.80
CA ALA A 320 12.44 -5.84 -10.42
C ALA A 320 12.39 -5.66 -11.94
N GLY A 321 13.57 -5.50 -12.54
CA GLY A 321 13.78 -5.03 -13.90
C GLY A 321 14.92 -4.01 -13.87
N GLU A 322 15.89 -4.13 -14.78
CA GLU A 322 17.04 -3.22 -14.80
C GLU A 322 16.57 -1.84 -15.27
N ALA A 323 16.21 -0.97 -14.31
CA ALA A 323 16.04 0.43 -14.61
C ALA A 323 17.43 1.03 -14.87
N GLU A 324 17.69 1.39 -16.12
CA GLU A 324 18.95 1.96 -16.55
C GLU A 324 18.75 3.31 -17.24
N LEU A 325 19.81 4.14 -17.20
CA LEU A 325 19.86 5.36 -17.97
C LEU A 325 20.03 5.05 -19.46
N VAL A 326 19.09 5.55 -20.27
CA VAL A 326 19.19 5.46 -21.72
C VAL A 326 20.27 6.43 -22.22
N GLU A 327 21.13 5.94 -23.12
CA GLU A 327 22.18 6.74 -23.73
C GLU A 327 21.61 7.93 -24.51
N ARG A 328 22.24 9.10 -24.37
CA ARG A 328 21.91 10.30 -25.13
C ARG A 328 23.10 11.23 -25.27
N PRO A 329 23.14 12.07 -26.32
CA PRO A 329 24.13 13.13 -26.44
C PRO A 329 24.08 14.10 -25.25
N LEU A 330 25.25 14.41 -24.69
CA LEU A 330 25.42 15.41 -23.65
C LEU A 330 25.51 16.79 -24.31
N ARG A 331 24.62 17.70 -23.92
CA ARG A 331 24.59 19.08 -24.44
C ARG A 331 25.58 19.96 -23.68
N LEU A 332 26.65 20.37 -24.33
CA LEU A 332 27.67 21.28 -23.79
C LEU A 332 27.96 22.45 -24.74
N PRO A 333 27.91 23.70 -24.25
CA PRO A 333 27.30 24.12 -22.98
C PRO A 333 25.78 23.89 -23.00
N GLY A 334 25.15 23.73 -21.83
CA GLY A 334 23.69 23.63 -21.75
C GLY A 334 23.17 22.60 -20.76
N ARG A 335 21.94 22.15 -21.02
CA ARG A 335 21.14 21.30 -20.11
C ARG A 335 20.70 20.03 -20.83
N THR A 336 21.02 18.87 -20.26
CA THR A 336 20.63 17.55 -20.75
C THR A 336 19.63 16.91 -19.78
N PRO A 337 18.33 16.85 -20.13
CA PRO A 337 17.32 16.21 -19.29
C PRO A 337 17.54 14.69 -19.15
N LEU A 338 17.31 14.17 -17.95
CA LEU A 338 17.36 12.76 -17.59
C LEU A 338 15.98 12.33 -17.04
N PRO A 339 15.00 12.04 -17.93
CA PRO A 339 13.62 11.76 -17.53
C PRO A 339 13.51 10.54 -16.60
N GLU A 340 14.41 9.56 -16.71
CA GLU A 340 14.45 8.37 -15.85
C GLU A 340 14.73 8.70 -14.38
N LEU A 341 15.32 9.86 -14.13
CA LEU A 341 15.71 10.34 -12.81
C LEU A 341 14.74 11.41 -12.29
N ALA A 342 13.46 11.23 -12.58
CA ALA A 342 12.39 12.17 -12.20
C ALA A 342 12.68 13.60 -12.70
N GLY A 343 13.17 13.72 -13.94
CA GLY A 343 13.44 15.00 -14.60
C GLY A 343 14.73 15.69 -14.18
N ALA A 344 15.65 15.00 -13.49
CA ALA A 344 16.98 15.54 -13.19
C ALA A 344 17.69 16.03 -14.47
N VAL A 345 18.60 16.99 -14.33
CA VAL A 345 19.29 17.62 -15.46
C VAL A 345 20.79 17.53 -15.25
N LEU A 346 21.52 17.20 -16.32
CA LEU A 346 22.95 17.46 -16.40
C LEU A 346 23.19 18.84 -17.00
N ALA A 347 23.73 19.74 -16.17
CA ALA A 347 24.08 21.10 -16.53
C ALA A 347 25.58 21.20 -16.80
N GLY A 348 25.95 21.81 -17.92
CA GLY A 348 27.34 21.97 -18.34
C GLY A 348 27.72 23.42 -18.67
N GLY A 349 28.95 23.79 -18.36
CA GLY A 349 29.48 25.14 -18.59
C GLY A 349 28.88 26.16 -17.61
N ALA A 350 28.47 27.32 -18.11
CA ALA A 350 27.86 28.38 -17.29
C ALA A 350 26.60 27.91 -16.53
N GLU A 351 25.90 26.90 -17.05
CA GLU A 351 24.71 26.32 -16.41
C GLU A 351 25.07 25.44 -15.20
N ALA A 352 26.30 24.92 -15.09
CA ALA A 352 26.70 24.05 -13.97
C ALA A 352 26.72 24.78 -12.60
N GLY A 353 26.81 26.12 -12.60
CA GLY A 353 26.71 26.93 -11.39
C GLY A 353 25.27 27.20 -10.91
N ARG A 354 24.25 26.80 -11.68
CA ARG A 354 22.85 27.19 -11.45
C ARG A 354 22.02 26.03 -10.89
N GLY A 355 21.15 26.34 -9.92
CA GLY A 355 20.14 25.42 -9.37
C GLY A 355 20.63 24.53 -8.22
N PRO A 356 19.70 23.85 -7.52
CA PRO A 356 20.02 22.98 -6.41
C PRO A 356 20.62 21.64 -6.88
N ASP A 357 21.58 21.13 -6.10
CA ASP A 357 22.21 19.84 -6.34
C ASP A 357 21.20 18.69 -6.42
N ALA A 358 21.39 17.82 -7.41
CA ALA A 358 20.82 16.50 -7.34
C ALA A 358 21.55 15.71 -6.25
N VAL A 359 20.86 15.45 -5.14
CA VAL A 359 21.37 14.53 -4.12
C VAL A 359 21.36 13.13 -4.72
N LEU A 360 22.52 12.69 -5.19
CA LEU A 360 22.75 11.27 -5.41
C LEU A 360 22.66 10.60 -4.04
N PRO A 361 21.77 9.62 -3.84
CA PRO A 361 21.61 9.02 -2.53
C PRO A 361 22.85 8.24 -2.07
N PHE A 362 23.93 8.19 -2.86
CA PHE A 362 25.04 7.28 -2.67
C PHE A 362 26.35 7.98 -3.04
N GLY A 363 27.33 8.01 -2.14
CA GLY A 363 28.68 8.55 -2.42
C GLY A 363 29.07 9.87 -1.74
N GLY A 364 28.20 10.49 -0.94
CA GLY A 364 28.50 11.76 -0.26
C GLY A 364 27.39 12.78 -0.50
N ARG A 365 27.12 13.65 0.48
CA ARG A 365 25.93 14.53 0.49
C ARG A 365 25.91 15.61 -0.61
N VAL A 366 26.95 15.70 -1.44
CA VAL A 366 27.09 16.68 -2.51
C VAL A 366 27.55 15.94 -3.77
N PRO A 367 26.85 16.04 -4.92
CA PRO A 367 27.38 15.51 -6.16
C PRO A 367 28.71 16.21 -6.45
N LEU A 368 29.80 15.43 -6.49
CA LEU A 368 31.10 15.95 -6.91
C LEU A 368 30.95 16.51 -8.34
N PRO A 369 31.08 17.84 -8.54
CA PRO A 369 31.03 18.41 -9.88
C PRO A 369 32.16 17.81 -10.72
N GLY A 370 31.82 17.41 -11.94
CA GLY A 370 32.76 16.82 -12.88
C GLY A 370 33.41 17.88 -13.76
N ARG A 371 34.49 17.47 -14.43
CA ARG A 371 35.10 18.24 -15.51
C ARG A 371 35.24 17.32 -16.72
N VAL A 372 34.71 17.76 -17.86
CA VAL A 372 34.72 16.98 -19.11
C VAL A 372 35.31 17.81 -20.25
N PRO A 373 35.92 17.20 -21.28
CA PRO A 373 36.56 17.95 -22.36
C PRO A 373 35.58 18.87 -23.12
N ALA A 374 35.98 20.12 -23.38
CA ALA A 374 35.23 21.02 -24.26
C ALA A 374 35.27 20.53 -25.72
N GLY A 375 34.18 20.77 -26.46
CA GLY A 375 34.12 20.51 -27.92
C GLY A 375 34.17 19.04 -28.33
N ALA A 376 34.22 18.10 -27.38
CA ALA A 376 34.15 16.67 -27.65
C ALA A 376 32.70 16.21 -27.75
N ASP A 377 32.44 15.28 -28.67
CA ASP A 377 31.19 14.52 -28.67
C ASP A 377 31.16 13.65 -27.41
N LEU A 378 30.19 13.91 -26.54
CA LEU A 378 30.02 13.20 -25.28
C LEU A 378 28.60 12.67 -25.19
N VAL A 379 28.47 11.51 -24.54
CA VAL A 379 27.19 10.90 -24.22
C VAL A 379 27.05 10.76 -22.70
N VAL A 380 25.81 10.82 -22.22
CA VAL A 380 25.45 10.36 -20.88
C VAL A 380 24.67 9.05 -21.00
N ARG A 381 25.06 8.04 -20.22
CA ARG A 381 24.48 6.70 -20.23
C ARG A 381 24.60 5.99 -18.88
N ALA A 382 24.00 4.81 -18.77
CA ALA A 382 24.34 3.84 -17.73
C ALA A 382 25.78 3.33 -17.87
N ARG A 383 26.33 2.76 -16.79
CA ARG A 383 27.65 2.08 -16.84
C ARG A 383 27.61 0.87 -17.78
N ARG A 384 28.71 0.59 -18.46
CA ARG A 384 28.92 -0.63 -19.26
C ARG A 384 29.97 -1.52 -18.59
N ALA A 385 29.93 -2.81 -18.91
CA ALA A 385 30.98 -3.73 -18.51
C ALA A 385 32.32 -3.29 -19.14
N GLY A 386 33.38 -3.25 -18.34
CA GLY A 386 34.70 -2.82 -18.81
C GLY A 386 34.97 -1.32 -18.75
N ASP A 387 33.98 -0.48 -18.40
CA ASP A 387 34.18 0.97 -18.23
C ASP A 387 35.33 1.29 -17.26
N ARG A 388 36.22 2.21 -17.66
CA ARG A 388 37.36 2.67 -16.86
C ARG A 388 37.43 4.19 -16.83
N LEU A 389 37.71 4.73 -15.65
CA LEU A 389 37.94 6.15 -15.40
C LEU A 389 39.46 6.39 -15.20
N PRO A 390 40.08 7.35 -15.90
CA PRO A 390 41.47 7.75 -15.65
C PRO A 390 41.64 8.30 -14.23
N SER A 391 42.72 7.93 -13.55
CA SER A 391 43.08 8.42 -12.21
C SER A 391 44.59 8.65 -12.09
N ALA A 392 45.04 9.30 -11.01
CA ALA A 392 46.45 9.67 -10.80
C ALA A 392 47.45 8.49 -10.82
N GLY A 393 46.97 7.26 -10.69
CA GLY A 393 47.77 6.03 -10.74
C GLY A 393 47.46 5.10 -11.93
N GLY A 394 46.79 5.59 -12.98
CA GLY A 394 46.41 4.81 -14.17
C GLY A 394 44.91 4.80 -14.40
N TRP A 395 44.30 3.61 -14.39
CA TRP A 395 42.88 3.43 -14.68
C TRP A 395 42.15 2.77 -13.52
N THR A 396 40.92 3.22 -13.27
CA THR A 396 40.04 2.63 -12.27
C THR A 396 38.77 2.11 -12.93
N SER A 397 38.44 0.84 -12.71
CA SER A 397 37.15 0.26 -13.12
C SER A 397 35.99 1.06 -12.52
N VAL A 398 35.03 1.46 -13.34
CA VAL A 398 33.82 2.16 -12.88
C VAL A 398 33.00 1.27 -11.95
N ALA A 399 32.98 -0.05 -12.18
CA ALA A 399 32.30 -0.98 -11.28
C ALA A 399 32.91 -0.98 -9.87
N ASP A 400 34.25 -0.98 -9.77
CA ASP A 400 34.98 -0.94 -8.50
C ASP A 400 34.87 0.41 -7.83
N LEU A 401 34.86 1.49 -8.63
CA LEU A 401 34.67 2.84 -8.14
C LEU A 401 33.28 2.99 -7.48
N LEU A 402 32.22 2.56 -8.15
CA LEU A 402 30.86 2.54 -7.59
C LEU A 402 30.76 1.69 -6.33
N ALA A 403 31.44 0.54 -6.29
CA ALA A 403 31.44 -0.33 -5.12
C ALA A 403 32.15 0.33 -3.91
N ARG A 404 33.34 0.91 -4.12
CA ARG A 404 34.13 1.58 -3.06
C ARG A 404 33.47 2.85 -2.56
N SER A 405 32.83 3.60 -3.45
CA SER A 405 32.00 4.76 -3.06
C SER A 405 30.67 4.36 -2.41
N GLY A 406 30.44 3.06 -2.22
CA GLY A 406 29.30 2.55 -1.47
C GLY A 406 27.98 2.65 -2.21
N VAL A 407 27.98 2.74 -3.54
CA VAL A 407 26.75 2.79 -4.32
C VAL A 407 26.06 1.42 -4.30
N PRO A 408 24.83 1.31 -3.75
CA PRO A 408 24.07 0.05 -3.72
C PRO A 408 23.87 -0.52 -5.12
N ARG A 409 23.96 -1.85 -5.25
CA ARG A 409 23.93 -2.52 -6.55
C ARG A 409 22.67 -2.20 -7.36
N ALA A 410 21.54 -2.08 -6.67
CA ALA A 410 20.23 -1.69 -7.20
C ALA A 410 20.23 -0.51 -8.16
N VAL A 411 21.01 0.54 -7.84
CA VAL A 411 20.89 1.84 -8.49
C VAL A 411 22.05 2.15 -9.43
N ARG A 412 23.00 1.22 -9.59
CA ARG A 412 24.23 1.46 -10.39
C ARG A 412 23.94 1.70 -11.87
N GLY A 413 22.85 1.14 -12.41
CA GLY A 413 22.38 1.44 -13.77
C GLY A 413 21.79 2.85 -13.94
N LEU A 414 21.43 3.49 -12.82
CA LEU A 414 20.85 4.84 -12.77
C LEU A 414 21.86 5.92 -12.37
N VAL A 415 23.15 5.58 -12.25
CA VAL A 415 24.21 6.57 -12.01
C VAL A 415 24.67 7.11 -13.36
N PRO A 416 24.55 8.43 -13.62
CA PRO A 416 25.01 9.01 -14.86
C PRO A 416 26.52 8.83 -15.07
N VAL A 417 26.88 8.19 -16.17
CA VAL A 417 28.25 8.09 -16.67
C VAL A 417 28.35 8.96 -17.91
N VAL A 418 29.25 9.95 -17.87
CA VAL A 418 29.61 10.75 -19.04
C VAL A 418 30.85 10.15 -19.68
N ALA A 419 30.71 9.77 -20.94
CA ALA A 419 31.76 9.13 -21.72
C ALA A 419 31.79 9.66 -23.15
N ARG A 420 32.89 9.43 -23.85
CA ARG A 420 32.94 9.56 -25.31
C ARG A 420 32.20 8.40 -25.98
N PRO A 421 31.75 8.56 -27.25
CA PRO A 421 31.10 7.50 -28.01
C PRO A 421 31.94 6.21 -28.15
N ASP A 422 33.27 6.34 -28.17
CA ASP A 422 34.23 5.24 -28.23
C ASP A 422 34.37 4.44 -26.91
N GLY A 423 33.79 4.93 -25.81
CA GLY A 423 33.73 4.26 -24.52
C GLY A 423 34.57 4.90 -23.41
N ASP A 424 35.41 5.90 -23.70
CA ASP A 424 36.25 6.54 -22.70
C ASP A 424 35.42 7.32 -21.67
N VAL A 425 35.44 6.87 -20.40
CA VAL A 425 34.69 7.52 -19.33
C VAL A 425 35.42 8.76 -18.84
N CYS A 426 34.73 9.90 -18.87
CA CYS A 426 35.24 11.19 -18.41
C CYS A 426 34.77 11.51 -16.99
N TRP A 427 33.55 11.10 -16.61
CA TRP A 427 32.99 11.42 -15.30
C TRP A 427 31.90 10.42 -14.90
N VAL A 428 31.89 10.06 -13.62
CA VAL A 428 30.86 9.24 -12.97
C VAL A 428 30.23 10.10 -11.88
N ALA A 429 28.96 10.46 -12.06
CA ALA A 429 28.31 11.47 -11.23
C ALA A 429 28.35 11.10 -9.74
N GLY A 430 28.78 12.05 -8.90
CA GLY A 430 28.88 11.90 -7.44
C GLY A 430 29.95 10.93 -6.94
N VAL A 431 30.78 10.40 -7.84
CA VAL A 431 31.69 9.29 -7.54
C VAL A 431 33.13 9.63 -7.93
N GLY A 432 33.36 10.17 -9.13
CA GLY A 432 34.70 10.55 -9.57
C GLY A 432 34.73 11.20 -10.95
N SER A 433 35.79 11.97 -11.22
CA SER A 433 36.06 12.63 -12.51
C SER A 433 37.44 12.24 -12.99
N ALA A 434 37.64 12.19 -14.31
CA ALA A 434 38.97 12.10 -14.90
C ALA A 434 39.80 13.34 -14.52
N ALA A 435 41.13 13.19 -14.46
CA ALA A 435 42.03 14.31 -14.25
C ALA A 435 41.83 15.35 -15.38
N GLY A 436 41.72 16.63 -15.00
CA GLY A 436 41.27 17.69 -15.90
C GLY A 436 42.29 18.03 -16.99
N SER A 437 41.78 18.24 -18.22
CA SER A 437 42.48 18.99 -19.27
C SER A 437 42.36 20.50 -19.01
N ALA A 438 43.28 21.30 -19.54
CA ALA A 438 43.23 22.77 -19.47
C ALA A 438 41.91 23.34 -20.04
N ASP A 439 41.32 22.66 -21.02
CA ASP A 439 40.06 23.05 -21.71
C ASP A 439 38.81 22.34 -21.14
N ALA A 440 38.84 21.88 -19.90
CA ALA A 440 37.71 21.12 -19.34
C ALA A 440 36.53 22.03 -18.90
N VAL A 441 35.32 21.65 -19.32
CA VAL A 441 34.05 22.29 -18.96
C VAL A 441 33.49 21.67 -17.69
N PRO A 442 33.01 22.47 -16.72
CA PRO A 442 32.35 21.92 -15.53
C PRO A 442 31.00 21.29 -15.90
N VAL A 443 30.72 20.13 -15.31
CA VAL A 443 29.41 19.46 -15.39
C VAL A 443 28.89 19.15 -14.01
N ARG A 444 27.58 19.27 -13.84
CA ARG A 444 26.91 19.08 -12.56
C ARG A 444 25.53 18.46 -12.77
N LEU A 445 25.18 17.55 -11.87
CA LEU A 445 23.84 16.96 -11.83
C LEU A 445 22.95 17.81 -10.93
N THR A 446 21.91 18.40 -11.48
CA THR A 446 20.96 19.28 -10.78
C THR A 446 19.58 18.66 -10.76
N ARG A 447 18.75 19.05 -9.78
CA ARG A 447 17.32 18.74 -9.86
C ARG A 447 16.69 19.53 -11.02
N GLY A 448 15.70 18.90 -11.66
CA GLY A 448 14.90 19.50 -12.75
C GLY A 448 14.03 20.64 -12.27
#